data_AF-A0A7C3SKD9-F1
#
_entry.id   AF-A0A7C3SKD9-F1
#
_cell.length_a   1.000
_cell.length_b   1.000
_cell.length_c   1.000
_cell.angle_alpha   90.00
_cell.angle_beta   90.00
_cell.angle_gamma   90.00
#
_symmetry.space_group_name_H-M   'P 1'
#
loop_
_entity.id
_entity.type
_entity.pdbx_description
1 polymer ?
#
loop_
_entity_poly.entity_id
_entity_poly.type
_entity_poly.pdbx_seq_one_letter_code
_entity_poly.pdbx_strand_id
1 'polypeptide(L)' 'HHKACPHCGNPNPDHWSRIVGYYRPVKNWNPGKKAEFKLRKQYGMESLK' A
#
# COMPACT_ATOMS: atom_id res chain seq x y z
N HIS A 1 -7.69 -4.83 -2.18
CA HIS A 1 -6.48 -4.97 -3.01
C HIS A 1 -6.91 -5.59 -4.33
N HIS A 2 -7.01 -4.82 -5.41
CA HIS A 2 -7.47 -5.35 -6.70
C HIS A 2 -6.36 -6.14 -7.36
N LYS A 3 -6.64 -7.42 -7.69
CA LYS A 3 -5.67 -8.30 -8.35
C LYS A 3 -5.61 -8.07 -9.86
N ALA A 4 -6.71 -7.66 -10.48
CA ALA A 4 -6.78 -7.35 -11.90
C ALA A 4 -7.24 -5.91 -12.12
N CYS A 5 -6.77 -5.28 -13.19
CA CYS A 5 -7.21 -3.94 -13.57
C CYS A 5 -8.64 -3.99 -14.15
N PRO A 6 -9.62 -3.26 -13.58
CA PRO A 6 -11.01 -3.27 -14.06
C PRO A 6 -11.19 -2.58 -15.42
N HIS A 7 -10.23 -1.79 -15.88
CA HIS A 7 -10.31 -1.05 -17.15
C HIS A 7 -9.74 -1.83 -18.35
N CYS A 8 -8.67 -2.61 -18.13
CA CYS A 8 -7.97 -3.31 -19.21
C CYS A 8 -7.80 -4.81 -18.98
N GLY A 9 -8.28 -5.34 -17.85
CA GLY A 9 -8.16 -6.76 -17.52
C GLY A 9 -6.76 -7.25 -17.19
N ASN A 10 -5.75 -6.36 -17.12
CA ASN A 10 -4.38 -6.77 -16.80
C ASN A 10 -4.34 -7.52 -15.45
N PRO A 11 -3.87 -8.79 -15.41
CA PRO A 11 -3.85 -9.61 -14.21
C PRO A 11 -2.77 -9.20 -13.19
N ASN A 12 -1.83 -8.32 -13.56
CA ASN A 12 -0.72 -7.92 -12.70
C ASN A 12 -0.52 -6.39 -12.71
N PRO A 13 -1.39 -5.62 -12.04
CA PRO A 13 -1.21 -4.18 -11.91
C PRO A 13 -0.06 -3.84 -10.95
N ASP A 14 0.69 -2.78 -11.26
CA ASP A 14 1.69 -2.26 -10.34
C ASP A 14 1.02 -1.48 -9.20
N HIS A 15 1.25 -1.94 -7.96
CA HIS A 15 0.74 -1.27 -6.77
C HIS A 15 1.74 -0.23 -6.27
N TRP A 16 1.29 1.01 -6.15
CA TRP A 16 2.07 2.12 -5.61
C TRP A 16 1.49 2.57 -4.26
N SER A 17 2.37 2.96 -3.35
CA SER A 17 1.96 3.44 -2.02
C SER A 17 2.86 4.60 -1.57
N ARG A 18 2.31 5.47 -0.73
CA ARG A 18 3.00 6.66 -0.20
C ARG A 18 3.69 6.33 1.12
N ILE A 19 5.00 6.57 1.21
CA ILE A 19 5.78 6.22 2.40
C ILE A 19 6.01 7.44 3.31
N VAL A 20 6.84 8.38 2.87
CA VAL A 20 7.19 9.64 3.54
C VAL A 20 7.22 10.75 2.50
N GLY A 21 6.05 11.25 2.14
CA GLY A 21 5.91 12.36 1.19
C GLY A 21 5.74 11.94 -0.28
N TYR A 22 6.42 10.88 -0.75
CA TYR A 22 6.37 10.45 -2.16
C TYR A 22 5.84 9.02 -2.37
N TYR A 23 5.44 8.71 -3.61
CA TYR A 23 4.96 7.40 -4.04
C TYR A 23 6.10 6.48 -4.49
N ARG A 24 6.03 5.21 -4.09
CA ARG A 24 6.99 4.17 -4.52
C ARG A 24 6.24 2.86 -4.78
N PRO A 25 6.65 2.06 -5.79
CA PRO A 25 6.08 0.74 -6.02
C PRO A 25 6.27 -0.18 -4.81
N VAL A 26 5.18 -0.83 -4.39
CA VAL A 26 5.12 -1.74 -3.24
C VAL A 26 6.00 -2.97 -3.46
N LYS A 27 6.16 -3.41 -4.72
CA LYS A 27 7.08 -4.51 -5.08
C LYS A 27 8.53 -4.24 -4.67
N ASN A 28 8.97 -2.98 -4.62
CA ASN A 28 10.33 -2.59 -4.26
C ASN A 28 10.53 -2.33 -2.75
N TRP A 29 9.60 -2.75 -1.89
CA TRP A 29 9.73 -2.56 -0.44
C TRP A 29 10.70 -3.58 0.15
N ASN A 30 11.71 -3.09 0.87
CA ASN A 30 12.61 -3.95 1.63
C ASN A 30 11.88 -4.53 2.87
N PRO A 31 12.42 -5.59 3.50
CA PRO A 31 11.82 -6.21 4.68
C PRO A 31 11.54 -5.23 5.83
N GLY A 32 12.46 -4.27 6.06
CA GLY A 32 12.30 -3.24 7.08
C GLY A 32 11.10 -2.33 6.86
N LYS A 33 10.86 -1.87 5.63
CA LYS A 33 9.68 -1.06 5.30
C LYS A 33 8.38 -1.85 5.40
N LYS A 34 8.40 -3.14 5.06
CA LYS A 34 7.24 -4.02 5.28
C LYS A 34 6.93 -4.17 6.78
N ALA A 35 7.96 -4.30 7.62
CA ALA A 35 7.79 -4.35 9.07
C ALA A 35 7.31 -3.01 9.65
N GLU A 36 7.93 -1.89 9.24
CA GLU A 36 7.51 -0.54 9.62
C GLU A 36 6.03 -0.29 9.25
N PHE A 37 5.61 -0.66 8.04
CA PHE A 37 4.24 -0.49 7.59
C PHE A 37 3.23 -1.27 8.44
N LYS A 38 3.57 -2.48 8.90
CA LYS A 38 2.72 -3.27 9.81
C LYS A 38 2.53 -2.61 11.17
N LEU A 39 3.49 -1.80 11.61
CA LEU A 39 3.44 -1.08 12.88
C LEU A 39 2.70 0.26 12.76
N ARG A 40 2.45 0.76 11.53
CA ARG A 40 1.71 2.00 11.33
C ARG A 40 0.25 1.81 11.75
N LYS A 41 -0.24 2.72 12.59
CA LYS A 41 -1.66 2.80 12.95
C LYS A 41 -2.35 3.80 12.03
N GLN A 42 -3.38 3.33 11.33
CA GLN A 42 -4.28 4.21 10.59
C GLN A 42 -5.26 4.82 11.61
N TYR A 43 -5.11 6.11 11.88
CA TYR A 43 -6.10 6.84 12.65
C TYR A 43 -7.31 7.09 11.75
N GLY A 44 -8.40 6.36 12.02
CA GLY A 44 -9.70 6.57 11.39
C GLY A 44 -10.70 7.11 12.40
N MET A 45 -11.88 7.51 11.93
CA MET A 45 -12.99 7.89 12.82
C MET A 45 -13.38 6.76 13.81
N GLU A 46 -13.04 5.51 13.50
CA GLU A 46 -13.29 4.34 14.36
C GLU A 46 -12.33 4.24 15.57
N SER A 47 -11.19 4.94 15.54
CA SER A 47 -10.19 4.93 16.61
C SER A 47 -10.48 5.91 17.74
N LEU A 48 -11.60 6.65 17.66
CA LEU A 48 -12.05 7.69 18.59
C LEU A 48 -13.25 7.26 19.46
N LYS A 49 -13.58 5.96 19.51
CA LYS A 49 -14.60 5.43 20.42
C LYS A 49 -13.98 4.90 21.71
#